data_AF-G9PFK3-F1
#
_entry.id   AF-G9PFK3-F1
#
_cell.length_a   1.000
_cell.length_b   1.000
_cell.length_c   1.000
_cell.angle_alpha   90.00
_cell.angle_beta   90.00
_cell.angle_gamma   90.00
#
_symmetry.space_group_name_H-M   'P 1'
#
loop_
_entity.id
_entity.type
_entity.pdbx_description
1 polymer ?
#
loop_
_entity_poly.entity_id
_entity_poly.type
_entity_poly.pdbx_seq_one_letter_code
_entity_poly.pdbx_strand_id
1 'polypeptide(L)'
;MAFLGMDIEGVRALAQQFGEKAQTVEDVISTISGQVQSVDWKGTDADQFKSEWEGTLSSQLRNVADALRQAQTTANNNADEQEQASGH
;
A
#
# COMPACT_ATOMS: atom_id res chain seq x y z
N MET A 1 34.45 -18.31 5.80
CA MET A 1 33.79 -17.13 6.40
C MET A 1 32.54 -16.90 5.57
N ALA A 2 31.36 -17.13 6.14
CA ALA A 2 30.11 -16.88 5.41
C ALA A 2 29.92 -15.36 5.32
N PHE A 3 29.95 -14.81 4.11
CA PHE A 3 29.61 -13.42 3.87
C PHE A 3 28.14 -13.24 4.26
N LEU A 4 27.88 -12.53 5.35
CA LEU A 4 26.55 -12.27 5.90
C LEU A 4 25.91 -11.18 5.04
N GLY A 5 25.59 -11.51 3.78
CA GLY A 5 24.88 -10.63 2.86
C GLY A 5 23.38 -10.84 2.97
N MET A 6 22.61 -9.75 2.98
CA MET A 6 21.16 -9.79 2.80
C MET A 6 20.81 -10.55 1.51
N ASP A 7 19.76 -11.38 1.54
CA ASP A 7 19.20 -12.00 0.34
C ASP A 7 18.53 -10.92 -0.54
N ILE A 8 19.29 -10.41 -1.52
CA ILE A 8 18.86 -9.33 -2.42
C ILE A 8 17.60 -9.72 -3.18
N GLU A 9 17.53 -10.97 -3.67
CA GLU A 9 16.38 -11.46 -4.43
C GLU A 9 15.13 -11.54 -3.53
N GLY A 10 15.29 -12.09 -2.33
CA GLY A 10 14.22 -12.14 -1.34
C GLY A 10 13.69 -10.76 -0.94
N VAL A 11 14.57 -9.77 -0.80
CA VAL A 11 14.16 -8.39 -0.47
C VAL A 11 13.49 -7.68 -1.64
N ARG A 12 13.95 -7.89 -2.88
CA ARG A 12 13.26 -7.37 -4.07
C ARG A 12 11.87 -8.00 -4.22
N ALA A 13 11.72 -9.29 -3.96
CA ALA A 13 10.42 -9.96 -3.95
C ALA A 13 9.49 -9.40 -2.86
N LEU A 14 10.02 -9.12 -1.67
CA LEU A 14 9.26 -8.47 -0.59
C LEU A 14 8.82 -7.04 -0.98
N ALA A 15 9.71 -6.26 -1.62
CA ALA A 15 9.39 -4.94 -2.12
C ALA A 15 8.23 -4.97 -3.13
N GLN A 16 8.26 -5.94 -4.06
CA GLN A 16 7.16 -6.15 -5.00
C GLN A 16 5.84 -6.45 -4.28
N GLN A 17 5.85 -7.32 -3.27
CA GLN A 17 4.63 -7.62 -2.49
C GLN A 17 4.05 -6.37 -1.82
N PHE A 18 4.88 -5.50 -1.25
CA PHE A 18 4.40 -4.24 -0.68
C PHE A 18 3.69 -3.37 -1.74
N GLY A 19 4.26 -3.26 -2.95
CA GLY A 19 3.65 -2.52 -4.05
C GLY A 19 2.32 -3.11 -4.51
N GLU A 20 2.25 -4.43 -4.66
CA GLU A 20 1.01 -5.13 -5.03
C GLU A 20 -0.10 -4.92 -3.98
N LYS A 21 0.25 -4.96 -2.69
CA LYS A 21 -0.72 -4.71 -1.61
C LYS A 21 -1.14 -3.25 -1.53
N ALA A 22 -0.25 -2.30 -1.80
CA ALA A 22 -0.63 -0.89 -1.92
C ALA A 22 -1.67 -0.69 -3.03
N GLN A 23 -1.44 -1.27 -4.21
CA GLN A 23 -2.39 -1.22 -5.32
C GLN A 23 -3.73 -1.86 -4.96
N THR A 24 -3.70 -3.02 -4.29
CA THR A 24 -4.92 -3.70 -3.82
C THR A 24 -5.75 -2.80 -2.91
N VAL A 25 -5.11 -2.04 -2.00
CA VAL A 25 -5.80 -1.11 -1.12
C VAL A 25 -6.44 0.03 -1.90
N GLU A 26 -5.74 0.60 -2.88
CA GLU A 26 -6.28 1.63 -3.77
C GLU A 26 -7.49 1.15 -4.57
N ASP A 27 -7.44 -0.08 -5.08
CA ASP A 27 -8.54 -0.70 -5.82
C ASP A 27 -9.77 -0.93 -4.93
N VAL A 28 -9.55 -1.32 -3.67
CA VAL A 28 -10.61 -1.47 -2.66
C VAL A 28 -11.29 -0.11 -2.39
N ILE A 29 -10.51 0.96 -2.21
CA ILE A 29 -11.05 2.31 -2.01
C ILE A 29 -11.93 2.72 -3.19
N SER A 30 -11.44 2.52 -4.42
CA SER A 30 -12.18 2.85 -5.65
C SER A 30 -13.50 2.05 -5.74
N THR A 31 -13.42 0.74 -5.55
CA THR A 31 -14.57 -0.18 -5.63
C THR A 31 -15.63 0.17 -4.61
N ILE A 32 -15.25 0.33 -3.33
CA ILE A 32 -16.20 0.62 -2.27
C ILE A 32 -16.77 2.02 -2.44
N SER A 33 -15.98 3.02 -2.85
CA SER A 33 -16.50 4.37 -3.11
C SER A 33 -17.58 4.38 -4.19
N GLY A 34 -17.36 3.65 -5.28
CA GLY A 34 -18.39 3.48 -6.32
C GLY A 34 -19.65 2.80 -5.79
N GLN A 35 -19.50 1.77 -4.95
CA GLN A 35 -20.64 1.09 -4.33
C GLN A 35 -21.41 2.01 -3.37
N VAL A 36 -20.72 2.72 -2.46
CA VAL A 36 -21.31 3.66 -1.50
C VAL A 36 -22.13 4.75 -2.20
N GLN A 37 -21.67 5.23 -3.35
CA GLN A 37 -22.39 6.22 -4.14
C GLN A 37 -23.56 5.62 -4.95
N SER A 38 -23.50 4.33 -5.31
CA SER A 38 -24.51 3.66 -6.15
C SER A 38 -25.75 3.17 -5.39
N VAL A 39 -25.65 2.95 -4.08
CA VAL A 39 -26.76 2.39 -3.28
C VAL A 39 -27.84 3.46 -3.07
N ASP A 40 -29.10 3.09 -3.32
CA ASP A 40 -30.28 3.93 -3.04
C ASP A 40 -30.63 3.95 -1.54
N TRP A 41 -29.63 4.29 -0.72
CA TRP A 41 -29.77 4.51 0.72
C TRP A 41 -29.83 6.01 0.97
N LYS A 42 -30.96 6.45 1.53
CA LYS A 42 -31.32 7.85 1.78
C LYS A 42 -31.65 8.07 3.24
N GLY A 43 -31.43 9.30 3.71
CA GLY A 43 -31.68 9.71 5.08
C GLY A 43 -30.40 10.17 5.78
N THR A 44 -30.55 10.77 6.97
CA THR A 44 -29.46 11.40 7.72
C THR A 44 -28.29 10.44 7.99
N ASP A 45 -28.59 9.19 8.34
CA ASP A 45 -27.54 8.18 8.59
C ASP A 45 -26.75 7.83 7.33
N ALA A 46 -27.43 7.81 6.17
CA ALA A 46 -26.80 7.55 4.89
C ALA A 46 -25.83 8.68 4.50
N ASP A 47 -26.26 9.92 4.70
CA ASP A 47 -25.45 11.11 4.43
C ASP A 47 -24.25 11.19 5.38
N GLN A 48 -24.44 10.85 6.66
CA GLN A 48 -23.37 10.78 7.64
C GLN A 48 -22.33 9.71 7.27
N PHE A 49 -22.77 8.51 6.91
CA PHE A 49 -21.86 7.43 6.51
C PHE A 49 -21.10 7.76 5.22
N LYS A 50 -21.77 8.32 4.20
CA LYS A 50 -21.11 8.75 2.95
C LYS A 50 -20.03 9.79 3.22
N SER A 51 -20.32 10.77 4.07
CA SER A 51 -19.36 11.80 4.50
C SER A 51 -18.17 11.18 5.27
N GLU A 52 -18.44 10.27 6.21
CA GLU A 52 -17.40 9.56 6.96
C GLU A 52 -16.50 8.70 6.04
N TRP A 53 -17.09 8.04 5.05
CA TRP A 53 -16.38 7.26 4.04
C TRP A 53 -15.46 8.14 3.19
N GLU A 54 -16.01 9.20 2.59
CA GLU A 54 -15.26 10.10 1.70
C GLU A 54 -14.17 10.88 2.44
N GLY A 55 -14.39 11.19 3.72
CA GLY A 55 -13.43 11.90 4.56
C GLY A 55 -12.45 10.97 5.27
N THR A 56 -12.90 10.34 6.34
CA THR A 56 -12.03 9.69 7.32
C THR A 56 -11.58 8.30 6.87
N LEU A 57 -12.51 7.44 6.44
CA LEU A 57 -12.20 6.03 6.18
C LEU A 57 -11.33 5.86 4.93
N SER A 58 -11.71 6.51 3.81
CA SER A 58 -10.91 6.43 2.58
C SER A 58 -9.53 7.05 2.74
N SER A 59 -9.40 8.13 3.54
CA SER A 59 -8.10 8.75 3.85
C SER A 59 -7.20 7.81 4.66
N GLN A 60 -7.73 7.13 5.68
CA GLN A 60 -6.97 6.13 6.45
C GLN A 60 -6.45 4.99 5.56
N LEU A 61 -7.26 4.50 4.64
CA LEU A 61 -6.85 3.46 3.70
C LEU A 61 -5.77 3.97 2.72
N ARG A 62 -5.88 5.21 2.22
CA ARG A 62 -4.83 5.83 1.40
C ARG A 62 -3.50 5.91 2.15
N ASN A 63 -3.53 6.31 3.43
CA ASN A 63 -2.32 6.34 4.26
C ASN A 63 -1.67 4.95 4.41
N VAL A 64 -2.48 3.88 4.47
CA VAL A 64 -1.97 2.50 4.47
C VAL A 64 -1.31 2.16 3.13
N ALA A 65 -1.92 2.51 2.00
CA ALA A 65 -1.33 2.31 0.69
C ALA A 65 0.01 3.07 0.55
N ASP A 66 0.06 4.31 1.00
CA ASP A 66 1.27 5.14 1.01
C ASP A 66 2.38 4.53 1.87
N ALA A 67 2.04 4.04 3.07
CA ALA A 67 2.99 3.36 3.94
C ALA A 67 3.56 2.08 3.29
N LEU A 68 2.73 1.33 2.57
CA LEU A 68 3.18 0.16 1.79
C LEU A 68 4.10 0.57 0.64
N ARG A 69 3.78 1.63 -0.12
CA ARG A 69 4.66 2.16 -1.19
C ARG A 69 6.00 2.67 -0.63
N GLN A 70 5.98 3.28 0.55
CA GLN A 70 7.21 3.69 1.25
C GLN A 70 8.06 2.46 1.62
N ALA A 71 7.44 1.41 2.17
CA ALA A 71 8.12 0.17 2.51
C ALA A 71 8.74 -0.52 1.27
N GLN A 72 8.01 -0.58 0.15
CA GLN A 72 8.52 -1.02 -1.15
C GLN A 72 9.78 -0.24 -1.54
N THR A 73 9.72 1.09 -1.47
CA THR A 73 10.83 1.97 -1.88
C THR A 73 12.06 1.74 -1.01
N THR A 74 11.88 1.67 0.31
CA THR A 74 12.97 1.39 1.25
C THR A 74 13.59 0.01 1.01
N ALA A 75 12.78 -1.03 0.80
CA ALA A 75 13.30 -2.37 0.53
C ALA A 75 14.12 -2.44 -0.79
N ASN A 76 13.65 -1.78 -1.85
CA ASN A 76 14.40 -1.68 -3.11
C ASN A 76 15.73 -0.93 -2.93
N ASN A 77 15.72 0.22 -2.25
CA ASN A 77 16.94 0.98 -2.01
C ASN A 77 17.98 0.16 -1.23
N ASN A 78 17.55 -0.54 -0.17
CA ASN A 78 18.45 -1.41 0.59
C ASN A 78 19.04 -2.53 -0.30
N ALA A 79 18.22 -3.14 -1.16
CA ALA A 79 18.67 -4.18 -2.09
C ALA A 79 19.72 -3.64 -3.08
N ASP A 80 19.50 -2.43 -3.62
CA ASP A 80 20.43 -1.75 -4.52
C ASP A 80 21.76 -1.40 -3.82
N GLU A 81 21.72 -0.93 -2.57
CA GLU A 81 22.91 -0.63 -1.76
C GLU A 81 23.73 -1.90 -1.47
N GLN A 82 23.06 -3.02 -1.16
CA GLN A 82 23.73 -4.30 -0.90
C GLN A 82 24.37 -4.88 -2.15
N GLU A 83 23.72 -4.75 -3.32
CA GLU A 83 24.25 -5.18 -4.61
C GLU A 83 25.54 -4.41 -4.94
N GLN A 84 25.55 -3.10 -4.71
CA GLN A 84 26.74 -2.26 -4.89
C GLN A 84 27.87 -2.61 -3.91
N ALA A 85 27.54 -2.84 -2.63
CA ALA A 85 28.54 -3.15 -1.60
C ALA A 85 29.15 -4.56 -1.75
N SER A 86 28.39 -5.53 -2.26
CA SER A 86 28.82 -6.92 -2.42
C SER A 86 29.44 -7.21 -3.79
N GLY A 87 29.28 -6.30 -4.76
CA GLY A 87 29.85 -6.38 -6.11
C GLY A 87 31.31 -5.91 -6.22
N HIS A 88 32.05 -5.84 -5.11
CA HIS A 88 33.47 -5.53 -5.03
C HIS A 88 34.28 -6.69 -4.47
#